data_AF-A0AA39SXM0-F1
#
_entry.id   AF-A0AA39SXM0-F1
#
_cell.length_a   1.000
_cell.length_b   1.000
_cell.length_c   1.000
_cell.angle_alpha   90.00
_cell.angle_beta   90.00
_cell.angle_gamma   90.00
#
_symmetry.space_group_name_H-M   'P 1'
#
loop_
_entity.id
_entity.type
_entity.pdbx_description
1 polymer ?
#
loop_
_entity_poly.entity_id
_entity_poly.type
_entity_poly.pdbx_seq_one_letter_code
_entity_poly.pdbx_strand_id
1 'polypeptide(L)'
;MPASFKVLHDPVRNSEKLIADFGESAIGRVAPVDSGFWCIILLLRAYTKSTGGSSMAEMPECQRDVEGKEFIDRIVKRLLALSYHMRSNFWLDLKQLNDIYRYKTEEYSHTAVNKFNVMPDSLPDWMFDFMPSRGGYFIGNVSPARMDFRWFCLGNCVAILSSLATPEQASAIMDLIESRWEELVGEMPLKICYPAMEIFFE
;
A
#
# COMPACT_ATOMS: atom_id res chain seq x y z
N MET A 1 -0.86 17.27 -5.52
CA MET A 1 0.60 17.39 -5.70
C MET A 1 0.93 16.96 -7.13
N PRO A 2 1.86 17.63 -7.83
CA PRO A 2 2.27 17.21 -9.15
C PRO A 2 3.01 15.87 -9.10
N ALA A 3 2.91 15.06 -10.15
CA ALA A 3 3.61 13.79 -10.28
C ALA A 3 5.11 14.01 -10.51
N SER A 4 5.42 15.03 -11.33
CA SER A 4 6.79 15.41 -11.66
C SER A 4 6.87 16.89 -11.96
N PHE A 5 8.07 17.44 -11.96
CA PHE A 5 8.33 18.79 -12.44
C PHE A 5 9.55 18.77 -13.34
N LYS A 6 9.53 19.63 -14.36
CA LYS A 6 10.66 19.85 -15.27
C LYS A 6 11.11 21.30 -15.13
N VAL A 7 12.43 21.50 -15.07
CA VAL A 7 13.02 22.83 -15.09
C VAL A 7 13.36 23.13 -16.55
N LEU A 8 12.71 24.13 -17.14
CA LEU A 8 13.08 24.66 -18.45
C LEU A 8 13.98 25.87 -18.25
N HIS A 9 15.18 25.79 -18.81
CA HIS A 9 16.12 26.89 -18.85
C HIS A 9 15.94 27.65 -20.17
N ASP A 10 15.50 28.91 -20.09
CA ASP A 10 15.46 29.80 -21.24
C ASP A 10 16.80 30.57 -21.34
N PRO A 11 17.69 30.22 -22.30
CA PRO A 11 19.03 30.82 -22.38
C PRO A 11 19.00 32.31 -22.77
N VAL A 12 17.88 32.81 -23.29
CA VAL A 12 17.73 34.21 -23.74
C VAL A 12 17.35 35.16 -22.59
N ARG A 13 16.67 34.65 -21.54
CA ARG A 13 16.21 35.46 -20.40
C ARG A 13 16.95 35.13 -19.09
N ASN A 14 17.83 34.14 -19.11
CA ASN A 14 18.50 33.58 -17.92
C ASN A 14 17.52 33.30 -16.78
N SER A 15 16.32 32.85 -17.15
CA SER A 15 15.21 32.58 -16.23
C SER A 15 14.88 31.10 -16.25
N GLU A 16 14.78 30.51 -15.07
CA GLU A 16 14.34 29.14 -14.90
C GLU A 16 12.83 29.12 -14.70
N LYS A 17 12.12 28.36 -15.53
CA LYS A 17 10.68 28.12 -15.36
C LYS A 17 10.47 26.68 -14.91
N LEU A 18 9.80 26.53 -13.78
CA LEU A 18 9.31 25.26 -13.28
C LEU A 18 7.97 24.95 -13.94
N ILE A 19 7.90 23.85 -14.68
CA ILE A 19 6.65 23.32 -15.21
C ILE A 19 6.32 22.05 -14.44
N ALA A 20 5.21 22.09 -13.71
CA ALA A 20 4.68 20.96 -12.97
C ALA A 20 3.72 20.16 -13.84
N ASP A 21 3.83 18.84 -13.80
CA ASP A 21 2.89 17.92 -14.45
C ASP A 21 2.04 17.22 -13.40
N PHE A 22 0.73 17.40 -13.50
CA PHE A 22 -0.27 16.79 -12.60
C PHE A 22 -0.84 15.48 -13.14
N GLY A 23 -0.29 14.97 -14.25
CA GLY A 23 -0.78 13.77 -14.95
C GLY A 23 -1.43 14.09 -16.29
N GLU A 24 -1.48 15.37 -16.69
CA GLU A 24 -2.03 15.79 -17.99
C GLU A 24 -1.09 15.41 -19.14
N SER A 25 0.22 15.41 -18.89
CA SER A 25 1.23 14.96 -19.85
C SER A 25 1.68 13.51 -19.64
N ALA A 26 1.15 12.83 -18.62
CA ALA A 26 1.48 11.44 -18.33
C ALA A 26 0.77 10.48 -19.31
N ILE A 27 1.49 9.45 -19.75
CA ILE A 27 0.93 8.39 -20.59
C ILE A 27 -0.19 7.70 -19.81
N GLY A 28 -1.42 7.74 -20.35
CA GLY A 28 -2.61 7.17 -19.72
C GLY A 28 -3.34 8.09 -18.73
N ARG A 29 -2.96 9.38 -18.61
CA ARG A 29 -3.60 10.37 -17.73
C ARG A 29 -3.79 9.88 -16.30
N VAL A 30 -2.75 9.27 -15.74
CA VAL A 30 -2.79 8.68 -14.40
C VAL A 30 -2.66 9.78 -13.35
N ALA A 31 -3.58 9.79 -12.39
CA ALA A 31 -3.52 10.72 -11.26
C ALA A 31 -2.55 10.20 -10.18
N PRO A 32 -1.54 11.00 -9.77
CA PRO A 32 -0.53 10.61 -8.79
C PRO A 32 -1.04 10.74 -7.35
N VAL A 33 -1.83 9.77 -6.88
CA VAL A 33 -2.43 9.80 -5.53
C VAL A 33 -1.37 9.65 -4.43
N ASP A 34 -0.31 8.89 -4.70
CA ASP A 34 0.81 8.60 -3.80
C ASP A 34 1.68 9.83 -3.52
N SER A 35 1.84 10.72 -4.51
CA SER A 35 2.71 11.91 -4.42
C SER A 35 2.29 12.85 -3.28
N GLY A 36 0.99 12.93 -3.00
CA GLY A 36 0.48 13.67 -1.84
C GLY A 36 0.89 13.03 -0.51
N PHE A 37 0.76 11.71 -0.40
CA PHE A 37 1.12 10.98 0.82
C PHE A 37 2.63 11.02 1.08
N TRP A 38 3.45 10.85 0.04
CA TRP A 38 4.90 10.94 0.15
C TRP A 38 5.37 12.33 0.60
N CYS A 39 4.73 13.40 0.11
CA CYS A 39 5.08 14.75 0.52
C CYS A 39 4.83 14.99 2.03
N ILE A 40 3.76 14.44 2.58
CA ILE A 40 3.44 14.58 4.00
C ILE A 40 4.40 13.71 4.85
N ILE A 41 4.61 12.45 4.45
CA ILE A 41 5.36 11.47 5.24
C ILE A 41 6.87 11.73 5.17
N LEU A 42 7.46 11.78 3.98
CA LEU A 42 8.91 11.94 3.83
C LEU A 42 9.31 13.40 3.97
N LEU A 43 8.65 14.29 3.24
CA LEU A 43 9.10 15.67 3.12
C LEU A 43 8.77 16.50 4.36
N LEU A 44 7.57 16.38 4.92
CA LEU A 44 7.22 17.18 6.10
C LEU A 44 7.62 16.49 7.40
N ARG A 45 7.22 15.22 7.60
CA ARG A 45 7.43 14.53 8.88
C ARG A 45 8.87 14.06 9.08
N ALA A 46 9.54 13.50 8.07
CA ALA A 46 10.93 13.07 8.25
C ALA A 46 11.89 14.27 8.36
N TYR A 47 11.67 15.33 7.57
CA TYR A 47 12.48 16.55 7.64
C TYR A 47 12.35 17.28 8.99
N THR A 48 11.13 17.47 9.50
CA THR A 48 10.92 18.09 10.83
C THR A 48 11.55 17.26 11.94
N LYS A 49 11.47 15.92 11.84
CA LYS A 49 12.13 15.01 12.79
C LYS A 49 13.65 15.05 12.69
N SER A 50 14.21 15.16 11.49
CA SER A 50 15.66 15.21 11.27
C SER A 50 16.26 16.57 11.66
N THR A 51 15.56 17.66 11.38
CA THR A 51 16.05 19.04 11.59
C THR A 51 15.69 19.56 13.00
N GLY A 52 14.72 18.93 13.68
CA GLY A 52 14.26 19.34 15.02
C GLY A 52 13.50 20.66 15.08
N GLY A 53 13.39 21.38 13.96
CA GLY A 53 12.67 22.64 13.83
C GLY A 53 11.21 22.44 13.41
N SER A 54 10.28 22.71 14.32
CA SER A 54 8.83 22.68 14.04
C SER A 54 8.33 23.88 13.22
N SER A 55 9.14 24.92 13.06
CA SER A 55 8.75 26.20 12.46
C SER A 55 8.25 26.10 11.02
N MET A 56 8.78 25.15 10.22
CA MET A 56 8.34 24.96 8.83
C MET A 56 7.00 24.22 8.71
N ALA A 57 6.65 23.35 9.65
CA ALA A 57 5.36 22.65 9.66
C ALA A 57 4.21 23.52 10.18
N GLU A 58 4.55 24.56 10.94
CA GLU A 58 3.60 25.54 11.48
C GLU A 58 3.36 26.71 10.51
N MET A 59 4.04 26.76 9.36
CA MET A 59 3.80 27.79 8.37
C MET A 59 2.35 27.71 7.86
N PRO A 60 1.64 28.84 7.81
CA PRO A 60 0.23 28.87 7.42
C PRO A 60 0.03 28.32 6.01
N GLU A 61 1.02 28.44 5.12
CA GLU A 61 1.02 27.89 3.76
C GLU A 61 0.88 26.37 3.70
N CYS A 62 1.39 25.66 4.72
CA CYS A 62 1.29 24.21 4.90
C CYS A 62 0.01 23.81 5.65
N GLN A 63 -0.61 24.73 6.39
CA GLN A 63 -1.79 24.49 7.23
C GLN A 63 -3.09 25.06 6.66
N ARG A 64 -3.10 25.58 5.42
CA ARG A 64 -4.23 26.31 4.81
C ARG A 64 -5.59 25.59 4.82
N ASP A 65 -5.63 24.28 5.10
CA ASP A 65 -6.84 23.44 5.06
C ASP A 65 -7.16 22.74 6.40
N VAL A 66 -6.45 23.06 7.49
CA VAL A 66 -6.58 22.31 8.75
C VAL A 66 -7.56 23.01 9.69
N GLU A 67 -8.87 22.78 9.51
CA GLU A 67 -9.89 23.07 10.52
C GLU A 67 -9.64 22.16 11.74
N GLY A 68 -8.77 22.65 12.63
CA GLY A 68 -7.83 21.83 13.41
C GLY A 68 -8.36 20.92 14.51
N LYS A 69 -9.67 20.83 14.75
CA LYS A 69 -10.21 19.89 15.74
C LYS A 69 -11.15 18.85 15.13
N GLU A 70 -12.09 19.27 14.28
CA GLU A 70 -12.98 18.33 13.60
C GLU A 70 -12.23 17.45 12.59
N PHE A 71 -11.23 18.02 11.91
CA PHE A 71 -10.42 17.25 10.98
C PHE A 71 -9.58 16.17 11.68
N ILE A 72 -9.03 16.48 12.86
CA ILE A 72 -8.26 15.51 13.66
C ILE A 72 -9.16 14.35 14.10
N ASP A 73 -10.37 14.63 14.59
CA ASP A 73 -11.32 13.59 14.98
C ASP A 73 -11.70 12.68 13.79
N ARG A 74 -11.92 13.27 12.61
CA ARG A 74 -12.17 12.52 11.36
C ARG A 74 -10.97 11.65 10.97
N ILE A 75 -9.74 12.17 11.09
CA ILE A 75 -8.52 11.40 10.82
C ILE A 75 -8.42 10.22 11.79
N VAL A 76 -8.60 10.44 13.09
CA VAL A 76 -8.49 9.40 14.11
C VAL A 76 -9.54 8.31 13.88
N LYS A 77 -10.80 8.68 13.64
CA LYS A 77 -11.87 7.73 13.28
C LYS A 77 -11.51 6.92 12.05
N ARG A 78 -10.95 7.56 11.02
CA ARG A 78 -10.56 6.88 9.78
C ARG A 78 -9.35 5.97 9.99
N LEU A 79 -8.35 6.37 10.78
CA LEU A 79 -7.18 5.56 11.10
C LEU A 79 -7.57 4.30 11.88
N LEU A 80 -8.49 4.40 12.84
CA LEU A 80 -9.00 3.25 13.58
C LEU A 80 -9.74 2.29 12.65
N ALA A 81 -10.67 2.80 11.82
CA ALA A 81 -11.38 1.98 10.86
C ALA A 81 -10.45 1.32 9.83
N LEU A 82 -9.45 2.06 9.35
CA LEU A 82 -8.48 1.56 8.38
C LEU A 82 -7.57 0.49 8.98
N SER A 83 -7.03 0.71 10.17
CA SER A 83 -6.17 -0.27 10.83
C SER A 83 -6.91 -1.57 11.12
N TYR A 84 -8.17 -1.50 11.55
CA TYR A 84 -9.02 -2.67 11.70
C TYR A 84 -9.27 -3.37 10.35
N HIS A 85 -9.64 -2.62 9.31
CA HIS A 85 -9.92 -3.18 7.99
C HIS A 85 -8.68 -3.85 7.35
N MET A 86 -7.50 -3.24 7.48
CA MET A 86 -6.24 -3.78 6.97
C MET A 86 -5.85 -5.06 7.72
N ARG A 87 -5.89 -5.04 9.06
CA ARG A 87 -5.49 -6.21 9.87
C ARG A 87 -6.45 -7.39 9.72
N SER A 88 -7.75 -7.13 9.57
CA SER A 88 -8.75 -8.20 9.47
C SER A 88 -8.95 -8.72 8.06
N ASN A 89 -8.93 -7.87 7.03
CA ASN A 89 -9.30 -8.29 5.67
C ASN A 89 -8.11 -8.45 4.73
N PHE A 90 -7.00 -7.74 4.97
CA PHE A 90 -5.83 -7.81 4.09
C PHE A 90 -4.77 -8.82 4.56
N TRP A 91 -4.82 -9.23 5.83
CA TRP A 91 -3.85 -10.18 6.37
C TRP A 91 -4.12 -11.60 5.88
N LEU A 92 -3.10 -12.24 5.29
CA LEU A 92 -3.16 -13.62 4.84
C LEU A 92 -2.08 -14.44 5.54
N ASP A 93 -2.52 -15.52 6.17
CA ASP A 93 -1.71 -16.57 6.82
C ASP A 93 -2.30 -17.92 6.39
N LEU A 94 -1.57 -19.02 6.55
CA LEU A 94 -2.01 -20.36 6.15
C LEU A 94 -3.34 -20.76 6.79
N LYS A 95 -3.58 -20.33 8.03
CA LYS A 95 -4.86 -20.53 8.71
C LYS A 95 -6.00 -19.79 8.01
N GLN A 96 -5.79 -18.51 7.72
CA GLN A 96 -6.77 -17.67 7.02
C GLN A 96 -7.01 -18.18 5.59
N LEU A 97 -5.97 -18.63 4.89
CA LEU A 97 -6.10 -19.21 3.56
C LEU A 97 -6.97 -20.47 3.58
N ASN A 98 -6.77 -21.35 4.57
CA ASN A 98 -7.58 -22.56 4.72
C ASN A 98 -9.03 -22.24 5.10
N ASP A 99 -9.25 -21.18 5.89
CA ASP A 99 -10.59 -20.68 6.20
C ASP A 99 -11.28 -20.13 4.93
N ILE A 100 -10.56 -19.36 4.10
CA ILE A 100 -11.07 -18.82 2.83
C ILE A 100 -11.42 -19.95 1.86
N TYR A 101 -10.59 -20.99 1.77
CA TYR A 101 -10.87 -22.17 0.94
C TYR A 101 -12.16 -22.89 1.37
N ARG A 102 -12.54 -22.79 2.64
CA ARG A 102 -13.76 -23.40 3.21
C ARG A 102 -14.97 -22.47 3.22
N TYR A 103 -14.87 -21.28 2.63
CA TYR A 103 -15.99 -20.37 2.60
C TYR A 103 -17.15 -20.93 1.80
N LYS A 104 -18.34 -20.80 2.41
CA LYS A 104 -19.59 -20.96 1.70
C LYS A 104 -19.87 -19.68 0.93
N THR A 105 -20.26 -19.83 -0.33
CA THR A 105 -20.67 -18.73 -1.19
C THR A 105 -22.09 -18.28 -0.83
N GLU A 106 -22.44 -17.03 -1.16
CA GLU A 106 -23.81 -16.47 -1.03
C GLU A 106 -24.33 -16.27 0.41
N GLU A 107 -23.43 -15.98 1.36
CA GLU A 107 -23.85 -15.59 2.71
C GLU A 107 -24.37 -14.13 2.75
N TYR A 108 -25.69 -13.96 2.69
CA TYR A 108 -26.34 -12.67 2.91
C TYR A 108 -26.73 -12.48 4.38
N SER A 109 -25.76 -12.08 5.21
CA SER A 109 -26.04 -11.67 6.60
C SER A 109 -25.02 -10.65 7.13
N HIS A 110 -25.41 -9.86 8.15
CA HIS A 110 -24.49 -8.95 8.84
C HIS A 110 -23.39 -9.68 9.65
N THR A 111 -23.59 -10.97 9.90
CA THR A 111 -22.64 -11.89 10.58
C THR A 111 -21.89 -12.79 9.59
N ALA A 112 -22.03 -12.55 8.27
CA ALA A 112 -21.39 -13.37 7.25
C ALA A 112 -19.87 -13.36 7.44
N VAL A 113 -19.27 -14.55 7.39
CA VAL A 113 -17.82 -14.71 7.46
C VAL A 113 -17.22 -14.25 6.12
N ASN A 114 -17.90 -14.58 5.01
CA ASN A 114 -17.52 -14.14 3.67
C ASN A 114 -18.10 -12.77 3.31
N LYS A 115 -17.61 -11.72 3.96
CA LYS A 115 -18.08 -10.32 3.74
C LYS A 115 -17.93 -9.82 2.31
N PHE A 116 -17.00 -10.41 1.55
CA PHE A 116 -16.68 -9.98 0.19
C PHE A 116 -17.23 -10.92 -0.88
N ASN A 117 -17.94 -11.98 -0.50
CA ASN A 117 -18.45 -13.02 -1.40
C ASN A 117 -17.37 -13.55 -2.37
N VAL A 118 -16.20 -13.85 -1.82
CA VAL A 118 -15.10 -14.43 -2.59
C VAL A 118 -15.41 -15.88 -2.86
N MET A 119 -15.26 -16.29 -4.13
CA MET A 119 -15.43 -17.68 -4.53
C MET A 119 -14.13 -18.44 -4.24
N PRO A 120 -14.17 -19.58 -3.52
CA PRO A 120 -12.96 -20.35 -3.24
C PRO A 120 -12.29 -20.85 -4.53
N ASP A 121 -13.06 -21.11 -5.58
CA ASP A 121 -12.57 -21.52 -6.90
C ASP A 121 -11.74 -20.44 -7.63
N SER A 122 -11.76 -19.19 -7.13
CA SER A 122 -10.94 -18.11 -7.69
C SER A 122 -9.51 -18.05 -7.12
N LEU A 123 -9.18 -18.94 -6.16
CA LEU A 123 -7.85 -19.04 -5.59
C LEU A 123 -6.88 -19.66 -6.61
N PRO A 124 -5.76 -18.98 -6.95
CA PRO A 124 -4.76 -19.55 -7.83
C PRO A 124 -4.01 -20.72 -7.18
N ASP A 125 -3.73 -21.78 -7.93
CA ASP A 125 -3.03 -22.98 -7.40
C ASP A 125 -1.63 -22.67 -6.85
N TRP A 126 -0.91 -21.72 -7.45
CA TRP A 126 0.44 -21.31 -7.00
C TRP A 126 0.48 -20.78 -5.56
N MET A 127 -0.66 -20.30 -5.03
CA MET A 127 -0.74 -19.75 -3.67
C MET A 127 -0.44 -20.81 -2.61
N PHE A 128 -0.90 -22.05 -2.82
CA PHE A 128 -0.68 -23.14 -1.88
C PHE A 128 0.79 -23.56 -1.84
N ASP A 129 1.46 -23.54 -2.98
CA ASP A 129 2.89 -23.85 -3.07
C ASP A 129 3.76 -22.70 -2.54
N PHE A 130 3.32 -21.46 -2.70
CA PHE A 130 4.04 -20.27 -2.26
C PHE A 130 4.05 -20.12 -0.73
N MET A 131 2.93 -20.43 -0.06
CA MET A 131 2.75 -20.13 1.36
C MET A 131 3.54 -21.11 2.26
N PRO A 132 4.53 -20.63 3.05
CA PRO A 132 5.24 -21.46 4.01
C PRO A 132 4.39 -21.74 5.26
N SER A 133 4.81 -22.72 6.07
CA SER A 133 4.13 -23.06 7.34
C SER A 133 4.25 -22.00 8.43
N ARG A 134 5.27 -21.13 8.32
CA ARG A 134 5.48 -19.95 9.15
C ARG A 134 5.74 -18.77 8.23
N GLY A 135 4.72 -17.94 8.04
CA GLY A 135 4.82 -16.73 7.23
C GLY A 135 3.46 -16.23 6.81
N GLY A 136 3.36 -14.92 6.62
CA GLY A 136 2.13 -14.26 6.20
C GLY A 136 2.43 -12.89 5.62
N TYR A 137 1.53 -12.36 4.82
CA TYR A 137 1.69 -11.05 4.20
C TYR A 137 0.36 -10.36 3.98
N PHE A 138 0.42 -9.08 3.62
CA PHE A 138 -0.75 -8.33 3.18
C PHE A 138 -1.03 -8.57 1.70
N ILE A 139 -2.23 -9.03 1.39
CA ILE A 139 -2.70 -9.20 0.00
C ILE A 139 -2.73 -7.86 -0.74
N GLY A 140 -2.55 -7.92 -2.06
CA GLY A 140 -2.43 -6.73 -2.89
C GLY A 140 -3.72 -5.93 -3.00
N ASN A 141 -4.87 -6.60 -3.08
CA ASN A 141 -6.15 -5.92 -3.20
C ASN A 141 -7.30 -6.76 -2.65
N VAL A 142 -8.28 -6.07 -2.05
CA VAL A 142 -9.56 -6.63 -1.61
C VAL A 142 -10.67 -5.83 -2.24
N SER A 143 -11.52 -6.49 -3.00
CA SER A 143 -12.71 -5.91 -3.62
C SER A 143 -13.87 -6.90 -3.48
N PRO A 144 -15.13 -6.42 -3.58
CA PRO A 144 -16.28 -7.31 -3.66
C PRO A 144 -16.10 -8.31 -4.82
N ALA A 145 -16.21 -9.60 -4.52
CA ALA A 145 -16.02 -10.73 -5.41
C ALA A 145 -14.62 -10.86 -6.07
N ARG A 146 -13.63 -10.03 -5.69
CA ARG A 146 -12.27 -10.10 -6.24
C ARG A 146 -11.23 -9.86 -5.17
N MET A 147 -10.36 -10.84 -4.94
CA MET A 147 -9.15 -10.69 -4.15
C MET A 147 -7.94 -10.87 -5.05
N ASP A 148 -6.97 -9.98 -4.89
CA ASP A 148 -5.68 -10.08 -5.55
C ASP A 148 -4.65 -10.56 -4.54
N PHE A 149 -4.26 -11.81 -4.71
CA PHE A 149 -3.36 -12.53 -3.83
C PHE A 149 -1.89 -12.21 -4.06
N ARG A 150 -1.56 -11.36 -5.04
CA ARG A 150 -0.16 -11.00 -5.31
C ARG A 150 0.48 -10.32 -4.11
N TRP A 151 1.73 -10.68 -3.86
CA TRP A 151 2.57 -10.02 -2.87
C TRP A 151 3.13 -8.73 -3.46
N PHE A 152 3.05 -7.63 -2.71
CA PHE A 152 3.62 -6.33 -3.09
C PHE A 152 4.66 -5.88 -2.06
N CYS A 153 5.90 -5.67 -2.49
CA CYS A 153 7.00 -5.33 -1.58
C CYS A 153 6.75 -4.01 -0.85
N LEU A 154 6.46 -2.94 -1.60
CA LEU A 154 6.31 -1.59 -1.05
C LEU A 154 5.18 -1.53 0.00
N GLY A 155 4.05 -2.17 -0.28
CA GLY A 155 2.91 -2.22 0.64
C GLY A 155 3.26 -2.87 1.97
N ASN A 156 3.94 -4.02 1.94
CA ASN A 156 4.36 -4.74 3.14
C ASN A 156 5.44 -3.95 3.93
N CYS A 157 6.41 -3.35 3.25
CA CYS A 157 7.43 -2.51 3.91
C CYS A 157 6.81 -1.28 4.59
N VAL A 158 5.91 -0.56 3.90
CA VAL A 158 5.23 0.61 4.48
C VAL A 158 4.33 0.21 5.63
N ALA A 159 3.66 -0.94 5.57
CA ALA A 159 2.85 -1.45 6.67
C ALA A 159 3.67 -1.72 7.95
N ILE A 160 4.90 -2.22 7.81
CA ILE A 160 5.84 -2.40 8.92
C ILE A 160 6.32 -1.03 9.45
N LEU A 161 6.79 -0.14 8.57
CA LEU A 161 7.32 1.17 8.95
C LEU A 161 6.29 2.09 9.62
N SER A 162 5.04 2.01 9.18
CA SER A 162 3.93 2.81 9.73
C SER A 162 3.31 2.21 11.00
N SER A 163 3.81 1.06 11.48
CA SER A 163 3.23 0.29 12.59
C SER A 163 1.76 -0.10 12.36
N LEU A 164 1.35 -0.20 11.09
CA LEU A 164 0.04 -0.71 10.71
C LEU A 164 -0.03 -2.21 10.99
N ALA A 165 1.04 -2.93 10.69
CA ALA A 165 1.22 -4.34 11.05
C ALA A 165 1.43 -4.49 12.57
N THR A 166 0.86 -5.54 13.17
CA THR A 166 1.23 -5.96 14.52
C THR A 166 2.68 -6.49 14.53
N PRO A 167 3.39 -6.51 15.67
CA PRO A 167 4.74 -7.07 15.72
C PRO A 167 4.80 -8.54 15.27
N GLU A 168 3.75 -9.31 15.55
CA GLU A 168 3.62 -10.70 15.07
C GLU A 168 3.50 -10.76 13.54
N GLN A 169 2.69 -9.88 12.95
CA GLN A 169 2.55 -9.78 11.49
C GLN A 169 3.86 -9.32 10.83
N ALA A 170 4.57 -8.38 11.44
CA ALA A 170 5.87 -7.93 10.95
C ALA A 170 6.89 -9.06 10.98
N SER A 171 6.96 -9.84 12.06
CA SER A 171 7.83 -11.03 12.13
C SER A 171 7.45 -12.05 11.06
N ALA A 172 6.15 -12.33 10.88
CA ALA A 172 5.68 -13.28 9.88
C ALA A 172 5.97 -12.84 8.43
N ILE A 173 5.98 -11.53 8.14
CA ILE A 173 6.42 -11.02 6.84
C ILE A 173 7.93 -11.26 6.65
N MET A 174 8.74 -11.08 7.69
CA MET A 174 10.19 -11.33 7.62
C MET A 174 10.48 -12.83 7.45
N ASP A 175 9.78 -13.70 8.19
CA ASP A 175 9.87 -15.16 8.05
C ASP A 175 9.48 -15.62 6.63
N LEU A 176 8.48 -14.97 6.01
CA LEU A 176 8.11 -15.21 4.62
C LEU A 176 9.23 -14.82 3.65
N ILE A 177 9.84 -13.64 3.85
CA ILE A 177 10.93 -13.17 3.01
C ILE A 177 12.17 -14.07 3.13
N GLU A 178 12.48 -14.56 4.33
CA GLU A 178 13.58 -15.49 4.57
C GLU A 178 13.33 -16.86 3.91
N SER A 179 12.12 -17.41 4.05
CA SER A 179 11.78 -18.72 3.47
C SER A 179 11.67 -18.68 1.94
N ARG A 180 11.26 -17.55 1.36
CA ARG A 180 11.08 -17.35 -0.08
C ARG A 180 12.06 -16.33 -0.66
N TRP A 181 13.30 -16.34 -0.16
CA TRP A 181 14.33 -15.39 -0.58
C TRP A 181 14.63 -15.49 -2.09
N GLU A 182 14.74 -16.70 -2.64
CA GLU A 182 15.01 -16.90 -4.07
C GLU A 182 13.90 -16.32 -4.97
N GLU A 183 12.65 -16.44 -4.53
CA GLU A 183 11.49 -15.99 -5.30
C GLU A 183 11.26 -14.48 -5.19
N LEU A 184 11.48 -13.88 -4.01
CA LEU A 184 11.19 -12.48 -3.73
C LEU A 184 12.38 -11.53 -3.98
N VAL A 185 13.60 -12.02 -3.75
CA VAL A 185 14.85 -11.28 -3.91
C VAL A 185 15.66 -11.83 -5.08
N GLY A 186 15.87 -13.15 -5.13
CA GLY A 186 16.75 -13.76 -6.14
C GLY A 186 18.15 -13.14 -6.13
N GLU A 187 18.72 -12.90 -7.31
CA GLU A 187 20.03 -12.23 -7.46
C GLU A 187 19.95 -10.69 -7.41
N MET A 188 18.73 -10.12 -7.46
CA MET A 188 18.51 -8.67 -7.50
C MET A 188 17.43 -8.23 -6.50
N PRO A 189 17.79 -7.68 -5.33
CA PRO A 189 16.82 -7.10 -4.40
C PRO A 189 16.16 -5.85 -4.99
N LEU A 190 14.84 -5.66 -4.91
CA LEU A 190 13.72 -6.54 -4.49
C LEU A 190 12.67 -6.56 -5.62
N LYS A 191 11.93 -7.66 -5.79
CA LYS A 191 10.81 -7.68 -6.75
C LYS A 191 9.69 -6.74 -6.30
N ILE A 192 9.10 -5.99 -7.23
CA ILE A 192 7.98 -5.07 -6.94
C ILE A 192 6.73 -5.85 -6.55
N CYS A 193 6.40 -6.88 -7.34
CA CYS A 193 5.30 -7.79 -7.09
C CYS A 193 5.67 -9.24 -7.43
N TYR A 194 4.96 -10.17 -6.80
CA TYR A 194 5.08 -11.60 -7.05
C TYR A 194 3.72 -12.29 -6.96
N PRO A 195 3.40 -13.25 -7.86
CA PRO A 195 4.10 -13.60 -9.10
C PRO A 195 3.85 -12.58 -10.23
N ALA A 196 4.63 -12.68 -11.30
CA ALA A 196 4.36 -11.93 -12.52
C ALA A 196 3.09 -12.47 -13.19
N MET A 197 2.30 -11.62 -13.85
CA MET A 197 1.21 -12.12 -14.68
C MET A 197 1.81 -12.72 -15.95
N GLU A 198 1.67 -14.03 -16.13
CA GLU A 198 1.95 -14.67 -17.40
C GLU A 198 0.85 -14.28 -18.38
N ILE A 199 1.17 -13.38 -19.30
CA ILE A 199 0.32 -13.11 -20.46
C ILE A 199 0.65 -14.23 -21.45
N PHE A 200 -0.15 -15.29 -21.46
CA PHE A 200 -0.16 -16.21 -22.58
C PHE A 200 -0.63 -15.43 -23.81
N PHE A 201 0.30 -15.06 -24.68
CA PHE A 201 -0.02 -14.70 -26.04
C PHE A 201 -0.35 -15.99 -26.79
N GLU A 202 -1.64 -16.29 -26.93
CA GLU A 202 -2.14 -17.13 -28.03
C GLU A 202 -2.34 -16.28 -29.29
#